data_AF-A5Y835-F1
#
_entry.id   AF-A5Y835-F1
#
_cell.length_a   1.000
_cell.length_b   1.000
_cell.length_c   1.000
_cell.angle_alpha   90.00
_cell.angle_beta   90.00
_cell.angle_gamma   90.00
#
_symmetry.space_group_name_H-M   'P 1'
#
loop_
_entity.id
_entity.type
_entity.pdbx_description
1 polymer ?
#
loop_
_entity_poly.entity_id
_entity_poly.type
_entity_poly.pdbx_seq_one_letter_code
_entity_poly.pdbx_strand_id
1 'polypeptide(L)'
;DSDVGKFIAKTEFGRPEADSWNSNKDIIEQMKAQVETVCKHNYGVIHSVTADRRVTPKVSISVLKQADGTDSRLHTLYCNVYGFYPSEIEVKWFRNNVEETSSVEYSHVYQNADWTYKFIVMLETRLQRGDLFTCEVLHKSLENPLRVDWKPEASESAHNKKVTGIVGFVLGGVFLVAGLIIYVKSKKAQFVGIPSESFLH
;
A
#
# COMPACT_ATOMS: atom_id res chain seq x y z
N ASP A 1 3.74 -33.52 -29.02
CA ASP A 1 2.37 -33.01 -28.89
C ASP A 1 1.47 -34.20 -28.62
N SER A 2 0.78 -34.20 -27.47
CA SER A 2 -0.08 -35.31 -27.06
C SER A 2 -1.27 -35.51 -27.99
N ASP A 3 -1.76 -34.44 -28.62
CA ASP A 3 -2.98 -34.48 -29.43
C ASP A 3 -2.74 -35.17 -30.78
N VAL A 4 -1.50 -35.11 -31.26
CA VAL A 4 -1.06 -35.79 -32.49
C VAL A 4 -0.68 -37.25 -32.20
N GLY A 5 -0.09 -37.52 -31.04
CA GLY A 5 0.33 -38.86 -30.65
C GLY A 5 1.56 -39.41 -31.40
N LYS A 6 2.35 -38.53 -32.05
CA LYS A 6 3.64 -38.85 -32.70
C LYS A 6 4.57 -37.63 -32.70
N PHE A 7 5.84 -37.83 -33.03
CA PHE A 7 6.82 -36.76 -33.17
C PHE A 7 6.67 -36.06 -34.52
N ILE A 8 6.64 -34.72 -34.50
CA ILE A 8 6.63 -33.87 -35.69
C ILE A 8 7.90 -33.01 -35.61
N ALA A 9 8.73 -33.09 -36.64
CA ALA A 9 9.89 -32.23 -36.77
C ALA A 9 9.44 -30.78 -36.99
N LYS A 10 9.90 -29.84 -36.16
CA LYS A 10 9.63 -28.41 -36.32
C LYS A 10 10.44 -27.77 -37.45
N THR A 11 11.58 -28.36 -37.77
CA THR A 11 12.50 -27.91 -38.81
C THR A 11 12.97 -29.13 -39.61
N GLU A 12 13.53 -28.91 -40.80
CA GLU A 12 14.09 -29.98 -41.64
C GLU A 12 15.18 -30.77 -40.90
N PHE A 13 16.01 -30.09 -40.12
CA PHE A 13 17.08 -30.71 -39.32
C PHE A 13 16.55 -31.77 -38.34
N GLY A 14 15.34 -31.60 -37.79
CA GLY A 14 14.74 -32.56 -36.86
C GLY A 14 14.06 -33.76 -37.52
N ARG A 15 13.95 -33.80 -38.86
CA ARG A 15 13.25 -34.88 -39.57
C ARG A 15 13.85 -36.26 -39.29
N PRO A 16 15.17 -36.48 -39.34
CA PRO A 16 15.75 -37.79 -39.08
C PRO A 16 15.43 -38.32 -37.67
N GLU A 17 15.42 -37.44 -36.66
CA GLU A 17 15.10 -37.81 -35.28
C GLU A 17 13.61 -38.14 -35.12
N ALA A 18 12.72 -37.33 -35.70
CA ALA A 18 11.29 -37.60 -35.67
C ALA A 18 10.95 -38.94 -36.36
N ASP A 19 11.55 -39.23 -37.53
CA ASP A 19 11.35 -40.49 -38.24
C ASP A 19 11.88 -41.67 -37.42
N SER A 20 13.05 -41.53 -36.80
CA SER A 20 13.63 -42.55 -35.92
C SER A 20 12.74 -42.84 -34.72
N TRP A 21 12.30 -41.82 -33.97
CA TRP A 21 11.46 -42.02 -32.79
C TRP A 21 10.07 -42.54 -33.15
N ASN A 22 9.49 -42.10 -34.27
CA ASN A 22 8.21 -42.61 -34.76
C ASN A 22 8.27 -44.08 -35.21
N SER A 23 9.45 -44.60 -35.54
CA SER A 23 9.63 -46.02 -35.87
C SER A 23 9.65 -46.93 -34.64
N ASN A 24 9.85 -46.39 -33.44
CA ASN A 24 9.88 -47.13 -32.19
C ASN A 24 8.53 -47.05 -31.44
N LYS A 25 7.82 -48.17 -31.38
CA LYS A 25 6.50 -48.27 -30.73
C LYS A 25 6.54 -48.01 -29.22
N ASP A 26 7.55 -48.51 -28.53
CA ASP A 26 7.66 -48.37 -27.07
C ASP A 26 7.81 -46.89 -26.68
N ILE A 27 8.61 -46.13 -27.46
CA ILE A 27 8.75 -44.68 -27.26
C ILE A 27 7.41 -43.98 -27.46
N ILE A 28 6.67 -44.30 -28.54
CA ILE A 28 5.38 -43.68 -28.82
C ILE A 28 4.35 -43.99 -27.73
N GLU A 29 4.28 -45.24 -27.27
CA GLU A 29 3.37 -45.66 -26.20
C GLU A 29 3.70 -44.97 -24.88
N GLN A 30 4.98 -44.94 -24.49
CA GLN A 30 5.42 -44.22 -23.29
C GLN A 30 5.07 -42.73 -23.37
N MET A 31 5.31 -42.08 -24.52
CA MET A 31 5.04 -40.65 -24.69
C MET A 31 3.55 -40.32 -24.62
N LYS A 32 2.68 -41.19 -25.18
CA LYS A 32 1.22 -41.06 -25.05
C LYS A 32 0.79 -41.18 -23.59
N ALA A 33 1.42 -42.07 -22.81
CA ALA A 33 1.09 -42.26 -21.41
C ALA A 33 1.52 -41.07 -20.50
N GLN A 34 2.47 -40.23 -20.93
CA GLN A 34 2.99 -39.12 -20.10
C GLN A 34 1.93 -38.09 -19.70
N VAL A 35 0.85 -37.93 -20.46
CA VAL A 35 -0.27 -37.05 -20.05
C VAL A 35 -0.86 -37.51 -18.72
N GLU A 36 -1.06 -38.82 -18.55
CA GLU A 36 -1.60 -39.39 -17.31
C GLU A 36 -0.52 -39.51 -16.24
N THR A 37 0.62 -40.11 -16.59
CA THR A 37 1.62 -40.53 -15.60
C THR A 37 2.54 -39.41 -15.13
N VAL A 38 2.69 -38.35 -15.92
CA VAL A 38 3.52 -37.19 -15.58
C VAL A 38 2.66 -35.96 -15.33
N CYS A 39 1.89 -35.50 -16.33
CA CYS A 39 1.20 -34.22 -16.23
C CYS A 39 0.08 -34.24 -15.17
N LYS A 40 -0.89 -35.15 -15.30
CA LYS A 40 -2.00 -35.28 -14.35
C LYS A 40 -1.54 -35.74 -12.98
N HIS A 41 -0.61 -36.71 -12.93
CA HIS A 41 0.01 -37.14 -11.68
C HIS A 41 0.64 -35.96 -10.93
N ASN A 42 1.55 -35.23 -11.57
CA ASN A 42 2.23 -34.09 -10.94
C ASN A 42 1.24 -32.99 -10.57
N TYR A 43 0.27 -32.67 -11.45
CA TYR A 43 -0.78 -31.71 -11.13
C TYR A 43 -1.53 -32.10 -9.84
N GLY A 44 -1.90 -33.36 -9.68
CA GLY A 44 -2.52 -33.87 -8.45
C GLY A 44 -1.61 -33.75 -7.22
N VAL A 45 -0.31 -34.08 -7.37
CA VAL A 45 0.67 -34.02 -6.27
C VAL A 45 0.90 -32.57 -5.78
N ILE A 46 1.00 -31.61 -6.70
CA ILE A 46 1.32 -30.20 -6.36
C ILE A 46 0.10 -29.28 -6.35
N HIS A 47 -1.11 -29.80 -6.56
CA HIS A 47 -2.34 -29.00 -6.69
C HIS A 47 -2.53 -28.03 -5.52
N SER A 48 -2.37 -28.55 -4.30
CA SER A 48 -2.61 -27.80 -3.05
C SER A 48 -1.64 -26.64 -2.86
N VAL A 49 -0.40 -26.78 -3.35
CA VAL A 49 0.66 -25.76 -3.23
C VAL A 49 0.75 -24.85 -4.46
N THR A 50 -0.06 -25.10 -5.49
CA THR A 50 -0.11 -24.29 -6.73
C THR A 50 -1.53 -23.79 -6.99
N ALA A 51 -2.39 -24.60 -7.61
CA ALA A 51 -3.75 -24.20 -8.03
C ALA A 51 -4.65 -23.73 -6.87
N ASP A 52 -4.54 -24.37 -5.71
CA ASP A 52 -5.31 -24.00 -4.51
C ASP A 52 -4.59 -22.98 -3.63
N ARG A 53 -3.31 -22.69 -3.89
CA ARG A 53 -2.55 -21.74 -3.10
C ARG A 53 -3.22 -20.37 -3.14
N ARG A 54 -3.40 -19.76 -1.97
CA ARG A 54 -3.96 -18.42 -1.80
C ARG A 54 -3.07 -17.62 -0.88
N VAL A 55 -2.73 -16.41 -1.31
CA VAL A 55 -2.00 -15.43 -0.47
C VAL A 55 -2.75 -14.11 -0.53
N THR A 56 -3.03 -13.54 0.63
CA THR A 56 -3.77 -12.27 0.76
C THR A 56 -2.90 -11.08 0.35
N PRO A 57 -3.42 -10.16 -0.48
CA PRO A 57 -2.69 -8.95 -0.85
C PRO A 57 -2.43 -8.05 0.36
N LYS A 58 -1.31 -7.33 0.30
CA LYS A 58 -1.05 -6.15 1.11
C LYS A 58 -1.24 -4.92 0.24
N VAL A 59 -1.77 -3.87 0.85
CA VAL A 59 -2.13 -2.63 0.15
C VAL A 59 -1.51 -1.43 0.85
N SER A 60 -0.93 -0.53 0.07
CA SER A 60 -0.54 0.79 0.54
C SER A 60 -0.90 1.86 -0.49
N ILE A 61 -1.38 3.01 0.01
CA ILE A 61 -1.68 4.17 -0.82
C ILE A 61 -0.54 5.18 -0.68
N SER A 62 0.04 5.59 -1.80
CA SER A 62 1.09 6.63 -1.86
C SER A 62 0.70 7.72 -2.86
N VAL A 63 1.24 8.93 -2.66
CA VAL A 63 0.95 10.08 -3.52
C VAL A 63 2.23 10.59 -4.15
N LEU A 64 2.23 10.83 -5.46
CA LEU A 64 3.25 11.64 -6.11
C LEU A 64 2.63 12.96 -6.56
N LYS A 65 3.34 14.04 -6.24
CA LYS A 65 3.07 15.36 -6.82
C LYS A 65 3.65 15.38 -8.22
N GLN A 66 2.87 15.80 -9.22
CA GLN A 66 3.46 16.12 -10.53
C GLN A 66 4.50 17.23 -10.34
N ALA A 67 5.71 17.00 -10.85
CA ALA A 67 6.79 17.97 -10.82
C ALA A 67 6.43 19.16 -11.70
N ASP A 68 6.80 20.36 -11.24
CA ASP A 68 6.42 21.68 -11.76
C ASP A 68 6.26 21.77 -13.29
N GLY A 69 5.00 21.95 -13.70
CA GLY A 69 4.60 22.38 -15.04
C GLY A 69 3.20 22.99 -14.97
N THR A 70 3.13 24.33 -14.92
CA THR A 70 1.99 25.26 -15.13
C THR A 70 0.57 24.98 -14.57
N ASP A 71 0.18 23.78 -14.12
CA ASP A 71 -1.04 23.47 -13.34
C ASP A 71 -0.72 22.54 -12.15
N SER A 72 -0.09 23.11 -11.12
CA SER A 72 0.36 22.49 -9.86
C SER A 72 -0.79 21.99 -8.94
N ARG A 73 -1.87 21.40 -9.49
CA ARG A 73 -3.07 20.98 -8.73
C ARG A 73 -3.43 19.51 -8.87
N LEU A 74 -2.94 18.83 -9.90
CA LEU A 74 -3.18 17.41 -10.10
C LEU A 74 -2.17 16.58 -9.31
N HIS A 75 -2.68 15.54 -8.68
CA HIS A 75 -1.91 14.57 -7.89
C HIS A 75 -2.23 13.18 -8.41
N THR A 76 -1.24 12.30 -8.38
CA THR A 76 -1.45 10.89 -8.73
C THR A 76 -1.41 10.06 -7.46
N LEU A 77 -2.53 9.41 -7.14
CA LEU A 77 -2.63 8.41 -6.09
C LEU A 77 -2.27 7.05 -6.65
N TYR A 78 -1.48 6.28 -5.91
CA TYR A 78 -1.07 4.93 -6.28
C TYR A 78 -1.60 3.96 -5.23
N CYS A 79 -2.48 3.05 -5.63
CA CYS A 79 -2.81 1.88 -4.82
C CYS A 79 -1.83 0.77 -5.16
N ASN A 80 -0.84 0.59 -4.29
CA ASN A 80 0.18 -0.46 -4.43
C ASN A 80 -0.36 -1.75 -3.80
N VAL A 81 -0.68 -2.73 -4.63
CA VAL A 81 -1.15 -4.06 -4.20
C VAL A 81 -0.02 -5.06 -4.44
N TYR A 82 0.42 -5.77 -3.40
CA TYR A 82 1.60 -6.64 -3.50
C TYR A 82 1.52 -7.86 -2.60
N GLY A 83 2.31 -8.88 -2.93
CA GLY A 83 2.45 -10.10 -2.14
C GLY A 83 1.27 -11.06 -2.23
N PHE A 84 0.49 -11.01 -3.32
CA PHE A 84 -0.71 -11.84 -3.50
C PHE A 84 -0.49 -13.00 -4.48
N TYR A 85 -1.37 -14.00 -4.39
CA TYR A 85 -1.43 -15.13 -5.33
C TYR A 85 -2.83 -15.77 -5.27
N PRO A 86 -3.47 -16.11 -6.41
CA PRO A 86 -2.94 -16.14 -7.78
C PRO A 86 -2.90 -14.74 -8.44
N SER A 87 -2.62 -14.68 -9.75
CA SER A 87 -2.47 -13.41 -10.48
C SER A 87 -3.78 -12.67 -10.72
N GLU A 88 -4.91 -13.36 -10.75
CA GLU A 88 -6.21 -12.77 -11.06
C GLU A 88 -6.68 -11.87 -9.92
N ILE A 89 -6.82 -10.58 -10.20
CA ILE A 89 -7.16 -9.55 -9.22
C ILE A 89 -8.01 -8.45 -9.87
N GLU A 90 -8.90 -7.85 -9.09
CA GLU A 90 -9.67 -6.66 -9.48
C GLU A 90 -9.47 -5.59 -8.40
N VAL A 91 -9.22 -4.36 -8.81
CA VAL A 91 -8.94 -3.24 -7.90
C VAL A 91 -9.70 -2.02 -8.36
N LYS A 92 -10.40 -1.36 -7.44
CA LYS A 92 -11.26 -0.20 -7.71
C LYS A 92 -10.86 0.98 -6.85
N TRP A 93 -11.01 2.16 -7.42
CA TRP A 93 -10.92 3.41 -6.68
C TRP A 93 -12.31 3.94 -6.36
N PHE A 94 -12.47 4.45 -5.14
CA PHE A 94 -13.62 5.23 -4.74
C PHE A 94 -13.17 6.58 -4.20
N ARG A 95 -13.94 7.62 -4.48
CA ARG A 95 -13.86 8.92 -3.83
C ARG A 95 -15.19 9.20 -3.15
N ASN A 96 -15.17 9.36 -1.83
CA ASN A 96 -16.36 9.64 -1.02
C ASN A 96 -17.50 8.62 -1.30
N ASN A 97 -17.14 7.33 -1.43
CA ASN A 97 -18.01 6.21 -1.77
C ASN A 97 -18.57 6.18 -3.21
N VAL A 98 -18.12 7.07 -4.09
CA VAL A 98 -18.43 7.03 -5.52
C VAL A 98 -17.25 6.41 -6.26
N GLU A 99 -17.51 5.41 -7.10
CA GLU A 99 -16.47 4.75 -7.89
C GLU A 99 -15.86 5.72 -8.92
N GLU A 100 -14.53 5.76 -8.96
CA GLU A 100 -13.76 6.56 -9.93
C GLU A 100 -13.29 5.64 -11.05
N THR A 101 -13.57 6.00 -12.30
CA THR A 101 -13.19 5.18 -13.48
C THR A 101 -12.53 5.99 -14.59
N SER A 102 -12.86 7.28 -14.74
CA SER A 102 -12.42 8.09 -15.89
C SER A 102 -10.95 8.46 -15.91
N SER A 103 -10.31 8.51 -14.74
CA SER A 103 -8.89 8.89 -14.58
C SER A 103 -8.09 7.82 -13.86
N VAL A 104 -8.54 6.56 -13.98
CA VAL A 104 -7.89 5.39 -13.39
C VAL A 104 -7.10 4.66 -14.46
N GLU A 105 -5.83 4.41 -14.15
CA GLU A 105 -4.92 3.64 -15.00
C GLU A 105 -4.40 2.41 -14.24
N TYR A 106 -4.22 1.32 -14.97
CA TYR A 106 -3.81 0.02 -14.42
C TYR A 106 -2.44 -0.36 -14.97
N SER A 107 -1.54 -0.80 -14.08
CA SER A 107 -0.28 -1.41 -14.52
C SER A 107 -0.52 -2.81 -15.10
N HIS A 108 0.54 -3.45 -15.60
CA HIS A 108 0.51 -4.91 -15.74
C HIS A 108 0.60 -5.58 -14.35
N VAL A 109 0.18 -6.84 -14.25
CA VAL A 109 0.48 -7.68 -13.08
C VAL A 109 1.91 -8.19 -13.22
N TYR A 110 2.76 -7.87 -12.25
CA TYR A 110 4.17 -8.28 -12.23
C TYR A 110 4.37 -9.47 -11.30
N GLN A 111 5.15 -10.45 -11.73
CA GLN A 111 5.52 -11.60 -10.91
C GLN A 111 6.83 -11.34 -10.17
N ASN A 112 6.83 -11.58 -8.86
CA ASN A 112 8.02 -11.55 -8.01
C ASN A 112 8.72 -12.92 -8.00
N ALA A 113 10.00 -12.94 -7.61
CA ALA A 113 10.79 -14.16 -7.51
C ALA A 113 10.31 -15.14 -6.41
N ASP A 114 9.46 -14.68 -5.49
CA ASP A 114 8.91 -15.44 -4.36
C ASP A 114 7.52 -16.05 -4.65
N TRP A 115 7.13 -16.17 -5.93
CA TRP A 115 5.83 -16.68 -6.36
C TRP A 115 4.63 -15.85 -5.87
N THR A 116 4.84 -14.57 -5.64
CA THR A 116 3.76 -13.60 -5.43
C THR A 116 3.70 -12.59 -6.57
N TYR A 117 2.62 -11.82 -6.62
CA TYR A 117 2.41 -10.80 -7.63
C TYR A 117 2.36 -9.39 -7.03
N LYS A 118 2.55 -8.41 -7.91
CA LYS A 118 2.39 -6.97 -7.65
C LYS A 118 1.53 -6.35 -8.74
N PHE A 119 0.65 -5.43 -8.35
CA PHE A 119 -0.25 -4.70 -9.23
C PHE A 119 -0.43 -3.28 -8.69
N ILE A 120 -0.41 -2.28 -9.56
CA ILE A 120 -0.51 -0.87 -9.18
C ILE A 120 -1.66 -0.24 -9.95
N VAL A 121 -2.58 0.41 -9.22
CA VAL A 121 -3.68 1.17 -9.81
C VAL A 121 -3.53 2.64 -9.46
N MET A 122 -3.47 3.46 -10.50
CA MET A 122 -3.17 4.88 -10.44
C MET A 122 -4.45 5.68 -10.63
N LEU A 123 -4.63 6.75 -9.85
CA LEU A 123 -5.74 7.69 -9.99
C LEU A 123 -5.18 9.11 -10.06
N GLU A 124 -5.38 9.78 -11.19
CA GLU A 124 -5.10 11.21 -11.32
C GLU A 124 -6.29 12.04 -10.82
N THR A 125 -6.05 12.92 -9.85
CA THR A 125 -7.14 13.68 -9.22
C THR A 125 -6.69 14.99 -8.59
N ARG A 126 -7.65 15.85 -8.24
CA ARG A 126 -7.44 17.06 -7.46
C ARG A 126 -7.83 16.80 -6.00
N LEU A 127 -6.85 16.86 -5.11
CA LEU A 127 -7.03 16.66 -3.69
C LEU A 127 -7.71 17.87 -3.04
N GLN A 128 -8.79 17.64 -2.32
CA GLN A 128 -9.50 18.65 -1.54
C GLN A 128 -9.56 18.27 -0.06
N ARG A 129 -9.72 19.28 0.80
CA ARG A 129 -9.90 19.03 2.24
C ARG A 129 -11.24 18.32 2.45
N GLY A 130 -11.19 17.17 3.13
CA GLY A 130 -12.38 16.37 3.43
C GLY A 130 -12.61 15.21 2.46
N ASP A 131 -11.85 15.12 1.37
CA ASP A 131 -11.88 13.93 0.53
C ASP A 131 -11.47 12.69 1.30
N LEU A 132 -12.17 11.60 1.00
CA LEU A 132 -11.84 10.24 1.39
C LEU A 132 -11.68 9.40 0.13
N PHE A 133 -10.47 8.90 -0.11
CA PHE A 133 -10.21 7.95 -1.18
C PHE A 133 -10.14 6.55 -0.59
N THR A 134 -10.72 5.57 -1.27
CA THR A 134 -10.65 4.17 -0.87
C THR A 134 -10.15 3.34 -2.05
N CYS A 135 -9.09 2.57 -1.84
CA CYS A 135 -8.73 1.49 -2.75
C CYS A 135 -9.40 0.20 -2.26
N GLU A 136 -10.25 -0.39 -3.09
CA GLU A 136 -10.90 -1.67 -2.84
C GLU A 136 -10.25 -2.75 -3.69
N VAL A 137 -9.87 -3.86 -3.06
CA VAL A 137 -9.24 -5.00 -3.71
C VAL A 137 -10.12 -6.22 -3.58
N LEU A 138 -10.48 -6.79 -4.73
CA LEU A 138 -11.16 -8.07 -4.85
C LEU A 138 -10.15 -9.10 -5.34
N HIS A 139 -10.00 -10.18 -4.57
CA HIS A 139 -9.04 -11.22 -4.87
C HIS A 139 -9.51 -12.54 -4.25
N LYS A 140 -9.29 -13.67 -4.95
CA LYS A 140 -9.82 -14.99 -4.56
C LYS A 140 -9.33 -15.49 -3.19
N SER A 141 -8.26 -14.93 -2.64
CA SER A 141 -7.78 -15.24 -1.28
C SER A 141 -8.51 -14.49 -0.16
N LEU A 142 -9.39 -13.54 -0.50
CA LEU A 142 -10.13 -12.73 0.46
C LEU A 142 -11.59 -13.20 0.51
N GLU A 143 -12.14 -13.34 1.73
CA GLU A 143 -13.57 -13.62 1.91
C GLU A 143 -14.44 -12.40 1.59
N ASN A 144 -13.95 -11.20 1.91
CA ASN A 144 -14.59 -9.92 1.67
C ASN A 144 -13.60 -8.97 0.98
N PRO A 145 -14.07 -7.98 0.20
CA PRO A 145 -13.19 -7.00 -0.43
C PRO A 145 -12.32 -6.28 0.61
N LEU A 146 -11.02 -6.17 0.34
CA LEU A 146 -10.09 -5.44 1.18
C LEU A 146 -10.16 -3.96 0.82
N ARG A 147 -10.64 -3.12 1.74
CA ARG A 147 -10.75 -1.67 1.56
C ARG A 147 -9.69 -0.95 2.38
N VAL A 148 -8.90 -0.09 1.74
CA VAL A 148 -7.91 0.77 2.39
C VAL A 148 -8.23 2.23 2.09
N ASP A 149 -8.46 2.98 3.15
CA ASP A 149 -8.81 4.40 3.09
C ASP A 149 -7.57 5.28 3.17
N TRP A 150 -7.61 6.40 2.46
CA TRP A 150 -6.59 7.44 2.48
C TRP A 150 -7.24 8.83 2.43
N LYS A 151 -6.68 9.76 3.21
CA LYS A 151 -7.13 11.15 3.27
C LYS A 151 -5.94 12.08 2.99
N PRO A 152 -6.14 13.19 2.26
CA PRO A 152 -5.13 14.22 2.13
C PRO A 152 -4.75 14.77 3.52
N GLU A 153 -3.46 14.74 3.86
CA GLU A 153 -2.99 15.34 5.11
C GLU A 153 -3.30 16.84 5.11
N ALA A 154 -3.80 17.36 6.24
CA ALA A 154 -3.88 18.80 6.43
C ALA A 154 -2.45 19.33 6.46
N SER A 155 -2.14 20.36 5.67
CA SER A 155 -0.78 20.87 5.47
C SER A 155 0.04 20.94 6.76
N GLU A 156 1.32 20.56 6.72
CA GLU A 156 2.27 20.60 7.85
C GLU A 156 2.29 21.96 8.58
N SER A 157 1.92 23.04 7.87
CA SER A 157 1.71 24.38 8.44
C SER A 157 0.73 24.38 9.62
N ALA A 158 -0.28 23.53 9.61
CA ALA A 158 -1.28 23.42 10.69
C ALA A 158 -0.73 22.70 11.94
N HIS A 159 0.22 21.78 11.79
CA HIS A 159 0.84 21.08 12.92
C HIS A 159 1.88 21.97 13.63
N ASN A 160 2.72 22.66 12.86
CA ASN A 160 3.71 23.60 13.41
C ASN A 160 3.06 24.77 14.17
N LYS A 161 1.88 25.25 13.73
CA LYS A 161 1.13 26.29 14.45
C LYS A 161 0.64 25.84 15.84
N LYS A 162 0.26 24.57 16.00
CA LYS A 162 -0.16 24.02 17.31
C LYS A 162 1.02 23.90 18.27
N VAL A 163 2.18 23.46 17.77
CA VAL A 163 3.40 23.30 18.59
C VAL A 163 3.92 24.65 19.09
N THR A 164 3.96 25.68 18.23
CA THR A 164 4.36 27.03 18.65
C THR A 164 3.40 27.65 19.67
N GLY A 165 2.09 27.38 19.54
CA GLY A 165 1.08 27.84 20.49
C GLY A 165 1.24 27.26 21.90
N ILE A 166 1.58 25.96 22.01
CA ILE A 166 1.81 25.29 23.30
C ILE A 166 3.05 25.87 24.00
N VAL A 167 4.15 26.07 23.26
CA VAL A 167 5.39 26.65 23.80
C VAL A 167 5.13 28.08 24.31
N GLY A 168 4.37 28.88 23.57
CA GLY A 168 3.98 30.23 23.98
C GLY A 168 3.12 30.26 25.25
N PHE A 169 2.15 29.36 25.38
CA PHE A 169 1.27 29.28 26.55
C PHE A 169 2.02 28.87 27.82
N VAL A 170 2.92 27.88 27.72
CA VAL A 170 3.75 27.44 28.85
C VAL A 170 4.66 28.56 29.33
N LEU A 171 5.36 29.24 28.41
CA LEU A 171 6.23 30.37 28.76
C LEU A 171 5.43 31.50 29.41
N GLY A 172 4.27 31.87 28.86
CA GLY A 172 3.39 32.89 29.43
C GLY A 172 2.89 32.54 30.83
N GLY A 173 2.50 31.28 31.07
CA GLY A 173 2.07 30.79 32.38
C GLY A 173 3.17 30.89 33.44
N VAL A 174 4.41 30.54 33.11
CA VAL A 174 5.55 30.64 34.04
C VAL A 174 5.81 32.10 34.44
N PHE A 175 5.78 33.03 33.47
CA PHE A 175 5.96 34.46 33.76
C PHE A 175 4.84 35.03 34.64
N LEU A 176 3.58 34.63 34.41
CA LEU A 176 2.46 35.06 35.24
C LEU A 176 2.58 34.56 36.68
N VAL A 177 2.94 33.28 36.88
CA VAL A 177 3.13 32.71 38.22
C VAL A 177 4.29 33.36 38.95
N ALA A 178 5.43 33.54 38.28
CA ALA A 178 6.59 34.21 38.86
C ALA A 178 6.26 35.67 39.25
N GLY A 179 5.56 36.39 38.37
CA GLY A 179 5.07 37.75 38.63
C GLY A 179 4.13 37.82 39.85
N LEU A 180 3.20 36.86 39.96
CA LEU A 180 2.28 36.76 41.10
C LEU A 180 3.02 36.50 42.42
N ILE A 181 4.01 35.61 42.41
CA ILE A 181 4.83 35.32 43.60
C ILE A 181 5.62 36.57 44.04
N ILE A 182 6.23 37.29 43.08
CA ILE A 182 6.96 38.53 43.36
C ILE A 182 6.00 39.60 43.91
N TYR A 183 4.81 39.75 43.32
CA TYR A 183 3.79 40.70 43.77
C TYR A 183 3.27 40.42 45.19
N VAL A 184 3.00 39.15 45.51
CA VAL A 184 2.56 38.77 46.86
C VAL A 184 3.67 38.95 47.89
N LYS A 185 4.93 38.65 47.52
CA LYS A 185 6.09 38.92 48.40
C LYS A 185 6.30 40.41 48.64
N SER A 186 6.13 41.27 47.63
CA SER A 186 6.27 42.72 47.81
C SER A 186 5.14 43.31 48.66
N LYS A 187 3.90 42.79 48.53
CA LYS A 187 2.78 43.13 49.43
C LYS A 187 3.02 42.69 50.87
N LYS A 188 3.64 41.53 51.10
CA LYS A 188 4.03 41.09 52.46
C LYS A 188 5.15 41.95 53.07
N ALA A 189 6.10 42.43 52.26
CA ALA A 189 7.16 43.32 52.73
C ALA A 189 6.65 44.72 53.13
N GLN A 190 5.52 45.17 52.57
CA GLN A 190 4.89 46.45 52.92
C GLN A 190 4.11 46.42 54.25
N PHE A 191 3.81 45.24 54.82
CA PHE A 191 2.99 45.10 56.03
C PHE A 191 3.79 44.82 57.33
N VAL A 192 5.12 44.68 57.26
CA VAL A 192 5.98 44.25 58.40
C VAL A 192 7.02 45.30 58.80
N GLY A 193 6.87 46.57 58.40
CA GLY A 193 7.93 47.57 58.59
C GLY A 193 7.51 48.92 59.14
N ILE A 194 6.84 49.00 60.31
CA ILE A 194 7.00 50.13 61.26
C ILE A 194 6.73 49.64 62.71
N PRO A 195 7.71 49.71 63.63
CA PRO A 195 7.47 50.08 65.01
C PRO A 195 8.09 51.46 65.29
N SER A 196 7.27 52.34 65.87
CA SER A 196 7.65 53.61 66.45
C SER A 196 8.44 53.39 67.75
N GLU A 197 9.68 53.87 67.82
CA GLU A 197 10.30 54.18 69.12
C GLU A 197 10.13 55.68 69.42
N SER A 198 9.31 55.94 70.42
CA SER A 198 9.29 57.16 71.19
C SER A 198 10.18 56.98 72.41
N PHE A 199 11.22 57.81 72.58
CA PHE A 199 11.88 58.01 73.86
C PHE A 199 11.97 59.50 74.17
N LEU A 200 11.27 59.89 75.24
CA LEU A 200 11.50 61.08 76.05
C LEU A 200 12.85 60.94 76.75
N HIS A 201 13.75 61.90 76.61
CA HIS A 201 14.11 62.88 77.65
C HIS A 201 15.15 63.89 77.15
#